data_AF-A0A6A9QNN5-F1
#
_entry.id   AF-A0A6A9QNN5-F1
#
_cell.length_a   1.000
_cell.length_b   1.000
_cell.length_c   1.000
_cell.angle_alpha   90.00
_cell.angle_beta   90.00
_cell.angle_gamma   90.00
#
_symmetry.space_group_name_H-M   'P 1'
#
loop_
_entity.id
_entity.type
_entity.pdbx_description
1 polymer ?
#
loop_
_entity_poly.entity_id
_entity_poly.type
_entity_poly.pdbx_seq_one_letter_code
_entity_poly.pdbx_strand_id
1 'polypeptide(L)'
;MRKNNSEKSVEIFYGTSSEVADRLIEYMISTGFDIKSLPLQFRARSTIVTPKKVEIEIMGGVTITVIMKKNKVSFIVEETSRKGAIRVN
;
A
#
# COMPACT_ATOMS: atom_id res chain seq x y z
N MET A 1 25.60 -18.17 -9.07
CA MET A 1 25.24 -16.74 -8.97
C MET A 1 24.25 -16.56 -7.83
N ARG A 2 24.67 -16.04 -6.66
CA ARG A 2 23.73 -15.63 -5.60
C ARG A 2 23.18 -14.26 -5.99
N LYS A 3 21.87 -14.16 -6.25
CA LYS A 3 21.20 -12.86 -6.37
C LYS A 3 21.31 -12.21 -4.99
N ASN A 4 22.08 -11.13 -4.88
CA ASN A 4 22.07 -10.26 -3.71
C ASN A 4 20.69 -9.57 -3.67
N ASN A 5 19.68 -10.28 -3.18
CA ASN A 5 18.49 -9.61 -2.64
C ASN A 5 18.99 -8.88 -1.41
N SER A 6 19.26 -7.59 -1.55
CA SER A 6 19.30 -6.69 -0.40
C SER A 6 18.01 -6.92 0.38
N GLU A 7 18.07 -7.61 1.52
CA GLU A 7 16.93 -7.76 2.41
C GLU A 7 16.49 -6.35 2.80
N LYS A 8 15.42 -5.86 2.19
CA LYS A 8 14.78 -4.63 2.64
C LYS A 8 13.97 -5.00 3.87
N SER A 9 14.18 -4.28 4.98
CA SER A 9 13.30 -4.42 6.12
C SER A 9 11.90 -3.91 5.76
N VAL A 10 10.87 -4.56 6.32
CA VAL A 10 9.47 -4.18 6.13
C VAL A 10 8.91 -3.75 7.48
N GLU A 11 8.28 -2.57 7.51
CA GLU A 11 7.52 -2.08 8.65
C GLU A 11 6.08 -1.82 8.21
N ILE A 12 5.12 -2.16 9.06
CA ILE A 12 3.69 -1.95 8.78
C ILE A 12 3.08 -1.22 9.98
N PHE A 13 2.38 -0.12 9.69
CA PHE A 13 1.70 0.72 10.66
C PHE A 13 0.20 0.70 10.37
N TYR A 14 -0.60 0.25 11.33
CA TYR A 14 -2.06 0.16 11.19
C TYR A 14 -2.73 1.28 11.98
N GLY A 15 -3.39 2.20 11.26
CA GLY A 15 -4.39 3.12 11.78
C GLY A 15 -5.83 2.60 11.62
N THR A 16 -6.04 1.57 10.81
CA THR A 16 -7.30 0.83 10.67
C THR A 16 -7.04 -0.64 10.30
N SER A 17 -8.04 -1.50 10.49
CA SER A 17 -7.96 -2.94 10.19
C SER A 17 -8.70 -3.27 8.89
N SER A 18 -8.07 -4.05 8.00
CA SER A 18 -8.72 -4.50 6.76
C SER A 18 -8.06 -5.75 6.20
N GLU A 19 -8.81 -6.86 6.12
CA GLU A 19 -8.33 -8.11 5.53
C GLU A 19 -7.91 -7.98 4.06
N VAL A 20 -8.51 -7.02 3.34
CA VAL A 20 -8.11 -6.74 1.95
C VAL A 20 -6.77 -6.01 1.93
N ALA A 21 -6.53 -5.11 2.90
CA ALA A 21 -5.24 -4.45 3.02
C ALA A 21 -4.13 -5.42 3.39
N ASP A 22 -4.37 -6.33 4.35
CA ASP A 22 -3.39 -7.32 4.78
C ASP A 22 -2.97 -8.22 3.61
N ARG A 23 -3.94 -8.77 2.88
CA ARG A 23 -3.67 -9.60 1.69
C ARG A 23 -2.96 -8.82 0.58
N LEU A 24 -3.26 -7.54 0.43
CA LEU A 24 -2.58 -6.69 -0.56
C LEU A 24 -1.12 -6.44 -0.16
N ILE A 25 -0.84 -6.21 1.13
CA ILE A 25 0.52 -6.04 1.64
C ILE A 25 1.32 -7.33 1.44
N GLU A 26 0.75 -8.49 1.79
CA GLU A 26 1.38 -9.80 1.56
C GLU A 26 1.69 -10.03 0.08
N TYR A 27 0.74 -9.72 -0.80
CA TYR A 27 0.96 -9.77 -2.25
C TYR A 27 2.14 -8.88 -2.66
N MET A 28 2.17 -7.61 -2.22
CA MET A 28 3.25 -6.69 -2.55
C MET A 28 4.61 -7.17 -2.03
N ILE A 29 4.67 -7.76 -0.84
CA ILE A 29 5.92 -8.35 -0.33
C ILE A 29 6.36 -9.52 -1.21
N SER A 30 5.42 -10.40 -1.59
CA SER A 30 5.72 -11.58 -2.42
C SER A 30 6.20 -11.24 -3.84
N THR A 31 5.75 -10.11 -4.40
CA THR A 31 6.12 -9.64 -5.75
C THR A 31 7.31 -8.68 -5.75
N GLY A 32 7.95 -8.44 -4.60
CA GLY A 32 9.07 -7.52 -4.51
C GLY A 32 8.68 -6.05 -4.68
N PHE A 33 7.49 -5.69 -4.20
CA PHE A 33 6.87 -4.37 -4.26
C PHE A 33 6.53 -3.90 -5.67
N ASP A 34 6.22 -4.84 -6.58
CA ASP A 34 5.76 -4.49 -7.92
C ASP A 34 4.33 -3.93 -7.88
N ILE A 35 4.20 -2.67 -8.28
CA ILE A 35 2.95 -1.91 -8.30
C ILE A 35 2.40 -1.69 -9.71
N LYS A 36 3.03 -2.27 -10.75
CA LYS A 36 2.63 -2.03 -12.15
C LYS A 36 1.21 -2.46 -12.46
N SER A 37 0.73 -3.52 -11.82
CA SER A 37 -0.65 -4.00 -11.97
C SER A 37 -1.14 -4.60 -10.65
N LEU A 38 -2.02 -3.88 -9.96
CA LEU A 38 -2.74 -4.42 -8.81
C LEU A 38 -3.83 -5.38 -9.30
N PRO A 39 -3.89 -6.62 -8.79
CA PRO A 39 -4.95 -7.56 -9.16
C PRO A 39 -6.35 -7.02 -8.84
N LEU A 40 -7.30 -7.22 -9.76
CA LEU A 40 -8.68 -6.73 -9.64
C LEU A 40 -9.40 -7.21 -8.36
N GLN A 41 -9.01 -8.37 -7.83
CA GLN A 41 -9.56 -8.95 -6.60
C GLN A 41 -9.37 -8.06 -5.36
N PHE A 42 -8.35 -7.19 -5.36
CA PHE A 42 -8.12 -6.26 -4.26
C PHE A 42 -9.01 -5.02 -4.34
N ARG A 43 -9.72 -4.81 -5.47
CA ARG A 43 -10.51 -3.60 -5.75
C ARG A 43 -9.73 -2.33 -5.39
N ALA A 44 -8.45 -2.32 -5.72
CA ALA A 44 -7.50 -1.31 -5.31
C ALA A 44 -7.03 -0.49 -6.53
N ARG A 45 -6.78 0.79 -6.32
CA ARG A 45 -6.23 1.70 -7.34
C ARG A 45 -5.09 2.51 -6.78
N SER A 46 -4.02 2.67 -7.56
CA SER A 46 -2.94 3.58 -7.19
C SER A 46 -3.38 5.02 -7.47
N THR A 47 -3.35 5.88 -6.45
CA THR A 47 -3.70 7.31 -6.56
C THR A 47 -2.46 8.18 -6.70
N ILE A 48 -1.34 7.77 -6.13
CA ILE A 48 -0.03 8.43 -6.26
C ILE A 48 1.02 7.38 -6.57
N VAL A 49 1.86 7.63 -7.57
CA VAL A 49 2.97 6.74 -7.94
C VAL A 49 4.23 7.57 -8.17
N THR A 50 5.23 7.38 -7.31
CA THR A 50 6.57 7.96 -7.43
C THR A 50 7.63 6.92 -7.08
N PRO A 51 8.91 7.14 -7.42
CA PRO A 51 9.99 6.21 -7.06
C PRO A 51 10.18 5.98 -5.54
N LYS A 52 9.63 6.85 -4.69
CA LYS A 52 9.78 6.78 -3.22
C LYS A 52 8.47 6.55 -2.47
N LYS A 53 7.33 6.74 -3.12
CA LYS A 53 6.01 6.73 -2.49
C LYS A 53 4.95 6.24 -3.45
N VAL A 54 4.10 5.34 -2.97
CA VAL A 54 2.89 4.87 -3.65
C VAL A 54 1.73 5.05 -2.68
N GLU A 55 0.61 5.61 -3.13
CA GLU A 55 -0.65 5.56 -2.39
C GLU A 55 -1.63 4.69 -3.15
N ILE A 56 -2.27 3.78 -2.43
CA ILE A 56 -3.22 2.82 -2.97
C ILE A 56 -4.52 2.96 -2.20
N GLU A 57 -5.59 3.29 -2.89
CA GLU A 57 -6.94 3.32 -2.32
C GLU A 57 -7.65 2.00 -2.60
N ILE A 58 -8.18 1.37 -1.56
CA ILE A 58 -9.00 0.17 -1.62
C ILE A 58 -10.47 0.59 -1.57
N MET A 59 -11.26 0.14 -2.56
CA MET A 59 -12.71 0.33 -2.55
C MET A 59 -13.30 -0.28 -1.26
N GLY A 60 -13.77 0.57 -0.37
CA GLY A 60 -14.08 0.20 1.01
C GLY A 60 -13.64 1.26 2.03
N GLY A 61 -12.87 2.25 1.59
CA GLY A 61 -12.49 3.38 2.44
C GLY A 61 -11.20 3.15 3.22
N VAL A 62 -10.26 2.41 2.64
CA VAL A 62 -8.92 2.19 3.21
C VAL A 62 -7.87 2.68 2.23
N THR A 63 -6.86 3.37 2.73
CA THR A 63 -5.69 3.80 1.97
C THR A 63 -4.44 3.13 2.52
N ILE A 64 -3.62 2.56 1.64
CA ILE A 64 -2.28 2.08 1.94
C ILE A 64 -1.27 3.05 1.35
N THR A 65 -0.47 3.67 2.20
CA THR A 65 0.71 4.43 1.78
C THR A 65 1.95 3.56 1.89
N VAL A 66 2.63 3.34 0.77
CA VAL A 66 3.87 2.59 0.67
C VAL A 66 5.03 3.56 0.48
N ILE A 67 5.98 3.57 1.40
CA ILE A 67 7.18 4.41 1.35
C ILE A 67 8.39 3.53 1.06
N MET A 68 9.00 3.72 -0.11
CA MET A 68 10.15 2.97 -0.57
C MET A 68 11.45 3.73 -0.26
N LYS A 69 12.27 3.16 0.62
CA LYS A 69 13.64 3.60 0.89
C LYS A 69 14.64 2.55 0.37
N LYS A 70 15.93 2.91 0.39
CA LYS A 70 17.03 2.07 -0.13
C LYS A 70 17.02 0.66 0.49
N ASN A 71 16.92 0.59 1.83
CA ASN A 71 16.99 -0.66 2.60
C ASN A 71 15.72 -0.96 3.40
N LYS A 72 14.65 -0.19 3.19
CA LYS A 72 13.41 -0.30 3.97
C LYS A 72 12.18 0.00 3.12
N VAL A 73 11.10 -0.71 3.37
CA VAL A 73 9.75 -0.38 2.89
C VAL A 73 8.83 -0.23 4.10
N SER A 74 8.09 0.88 4.15
CA SER A 74 7.11 1.12 5.20
C SER A 74 5.72 1.16 4.58
N PHE A 75 4.77 0.43 5.17
CA PHE A 75 3.36 0.45 4.85
C PHE A 75 2.60 1.18 5.94
N ILE A 76 1.71 2.09 5.56
CA ILE A 76 0.83 2.82 6.48
C ILE A 76 -0.59 2.57 6.00
N VAL A 77 -1.42 1.96 6.84
CA VAL A 77 -2.80 1.57 6.54
C VAL A 77 -3.74 2.47 7.31
N GLU A 78 -4.52 3.29 6.62
CA GLU A 78 -5.39 4.30 7.24
C GLU A 78 -6.80 4.25 6.62
N GLU A 79 -7.80 4.72 7.35
CA GLU A 79 -9.09 5.00 6.74
C GLU A 79 -8.94 6.13 5.71
N THR A 80 -9.56 5.95 4.55
CA THR A 80 -9.60 6.98 3.52
C THR A 80 -10.37 8.17 4.04
N SER A 81 -9.65 9.19 4.49
CA SER A 81 -10.22 10.51 4.75
C SER A 81 -10.74 11.08 3.44
N ARG A 82 -12.05 10.97 3.19
CA ARG A 82 -12.70 11.66 2.06
C ARG A 82 -12.53 13.17 2.25
N LYS A 83 -11.49 13.77 1.66
CA LYS A 83 -11.48 15.21 1.38
C LYS A 83 -12.65 15.49 0.43
N GLY A 84 -13.78 15.93 0.98
CA GLY A 84 -14.95 16.34 0.18
C GLY A 84 -16.32 15.83 0.65
N ALA A 85 -16.44 15.10 1.77
CA ALA A 85 -17.75 14.90 2.37
C ALA A 85 -18.21 16.21 3.02
N ILE A 86 -18.74 17.14 2.23
CA ILE A 86 -19.60 18.19 2.75
C ILE A 86 -20.79 17.45 3.37
N ARG A 87 -20.81 17.38 4.71
CA ARG A 87 -22.04 17.10 5.43
C ARG A 87 -22.93 18.32 5.22
N VAL A 88 -23.79 18.26 4.21
CA VAL A 88 -24.93 19.16 4.12
C VAL A 88 -25.90 18.65 5.19
N ASN A 89 -25.99 19.39 6.28
CA ASN A 89 -26.96 19.15 7.34
C ASN A 89 -28.30 19.77 6.94
#